data_AF-A1CGD0-F1
#
_entry.id   AF-A1CGD0-F1
#
_cell.length_a   1.000
_cell.length_b   1.000
_cell.length_c   1.000
_cell.angle_alpha   90.00
_cell.angle_beta   90.00
_cell.angle_gamma   90.00
#
_symmetry.space_group_name_H-M   'P 1'
#
loop_
_entity.id
_entity.type
_entity.pdbx_description
1 polymer ?
#
loop_
_entity_poly.entity_id
_entity_poly.type
_entity_poly.pdbx_seq_one_letter_code
_entity_poly.pdbx_strand_id
1 'polypeptide(L)'
;MLLTILGLLFALISASCLFFYNPQRVPSDIVSSVDIDIVCPPGNDLNDESYWLDFGAGPGIDVVGFPSIGGRYLLQDVSAVELDFLGLDRFTPTQRPPKSDPDWQAKEEAHCDRLRRLGAEWWESLAHAYMEAFTGQSWDDENFTGVGWPATGGVWVLRTTLREAVEIGTARIRNAYNMEERCQSIEKLGGVFYQDPKDCPHLNLP
;
A
#
# COMPACT_ATOMS: atom_id res chain seq x y z
N MET A 1 -4.29 -49.52 25.89
CA MET A 1 -4.69 -48.26 26.55
C MET A 1 -3.59 -47.19 26.42
N LEU A 2 -2.95 -47.07 25.25
CA LEU A 2 -1.91 -46.07 24.96
C LEU A 2 -2.01 -45.47 23.54
N LEU A 3 -3.07 -45.79 22.80
CA LEU A 3 -3.29 -45.36 21.41
C LEU A 3 -4.42 -44.33 21.25
N THR A 4 -5.05 -43.91 22.36
CA THR A 4 -6.12 -42.91 22.35
C THR A 4 -5.67 -41.52 22.80
N ILE A 5 -4.40 -41.35 23.21
CA ILE A 5 -3.88 -40.05 23.70
C ILE A 5 -3.15 -39.27 22.59
N LEU A 6 -2.67 -39.92 21.52
CA LEU A 6 -1.97 -39.23 20.44
C LEU A 6 -2.90 -38.56 19.41
N GLY A 7 -4.17 -38.96 19.35
CA GLY A 7 -5.17 -38.35 18.44
C GLY A 7 -5.74 -37.02 18.95
N LEU A 8 -5.61 -36.72 20.25
CA LEU A 8 -6.16 -35.50 20.86
C LEU A 8 -5.16 -34.33 20.89
N LEU A 9 -3.89 -34.56 20.57
CA LEU A 9 -2.90 -33.48 20.42
C LEU A 9 -2.79 -32.92 18.98
N PHE A 10 -3.29 -33.63 17.97
CA PHE A 10 -3.37 -33.09 16.60
C PHE A 10 -4.64 -32.27 16.34
N ALA A 11 -5.66 -32.39 17.19
CA ALA A 11 -6.91 -31.62 17.07
C ALA A 11 -6.86 -30.25 17.77
N LEU A 12 -5.77 -29.90 18.46
CA LEU A 12 -5.62 -28.63 19.18
C LEU A 12 -4.65 -27.63 18.54
N ILE A 13 -4.04 -27.96 17.39
CA ILE A 13 -3.16 -27.03 16.66
C ILE A 13 -3.82 -26.44 15.39
N SER A 14 -4.98 -26.95 14.94
CA SER A 14 -5.67 -26.38 13.78
C SER A 14 -6.73 -25.31 14.11
N ALA A 15 -6.71 -24.76 15.33
CA ALA A 15 -7.71 -23.78 15.81
C ALA A 15 -7.18 -22.34 15.95
N SER A 16 -5.98 -22.03 15.43
CA SER A 16 -5.36 -20.70 15.60
C SER A 16 -5.15 -19.91 14.30
N CYS A 17 -5.61 -20.39 13.14
CA CYS A 17 -5.47 -19.68 11.86
C CYS A 17 -6.77 -19.51 11.06
N LEU A 18 -7.94 -19.57 11.70
CA LEU A 18 -9.21 -19.27 11.04
C LEU A 18 -9.95 -18.15 11.78
N PHE A 19 -9.32 -16.98 11.88
CA PHE A 19 -10.08 -15.72 11.81
C PHE A 19 -10.17 -15.31 10.33
N PHE A 20 -10.85 -16.16 9.55
CA PHE A 20 -11.48 -15.69 8.32
C PHE A 20 -12.78 -15.01 8.73
N TYR A 21 -12.82 -13.72 8.45
CA TYR A 21 -14.02 -12.92 8.27
C TYR A 21 -15.09 -13.78 7.56
N ASN A 22 -16.17 -14.12 8.28
CA ASN A 22 -17.32 -14.82 7.72
C ASN A 22 -18.40 -13.76 7.42
N PRO A 23 -18.62 -13.36 6.15
CA PRO A 23 -19.55 -12.27 5.83
C PRO A 23 -21.03 -12.73 5.81
N GLN A 24 -21.35 -13.94 6.30
CA GLN A 24 -22.70 -14.50 6.26
C GLN A 24 -23.27 -14.64 7.67
N ARG A 25 -23.70 -13.52 8.26
CA ARG A 25 -24.84 -13.34 9.19
C ARG A 25 -24.72 -12.00 9.93
N VAL A 26 -25.10 -10.92 9.27
CA VAL A 26 -25.58 -9.74 9.99
C VAL A 26 -27.04 -9.57 9.60
N PRO A 27 -28.00 -9.78 10.51
CA PRO A 27 -29.40 -9.45 10.25
C PRO A 27 -29.52 -7.99 9.82
N SER A 28 -30.39 -7.72 8.83
CA SER A 28 -30.65 -6.39 8.23
C SER A 28 -30.98 -5.30 9.24
N ASP A 29 -31.33 -5.70 10.45
CA ASP A 29 -31.92 -4.86 11.49
C ASP A 29 -30.84 -4.28 12.43
N ILE A 30 -29.57 -4.67 12.25
CA ILE A 30 -28.40 -4.19 13.02
C ILE A 30 -27.58 -3.16 12.22
N VAL A 31 -27.92 -2.89 10.96
CA VAL A 31 -27.20 -1.92 10.12
C VAL A 31 -27.53 -0.46 10.51
N SER A 32 -28.54 -0.22 11.35
CA SER A 32 -28.99 1.14 11.69
C SER A 32 -28.53 1.69 13.04
N SER A 33 -27.68 0.99 13.80
CA SER A 33 -27.26 1.47 15.12
C SER A 33 -25.85 1.10 15.56
N VAL A 34 -25.01 0.60 14.66
CA VAL A 34 -23.58 0.55 14.94
C VAL A 34 -22.96 1.82 14.37
N ASP A 35 -22.97 2.88 15.18
CA ASP A 35 -21.92 3.89 15.10
C ASP A 35 -20.63 3.13 15.44
N ILE A 36 -19.98 2.55 14.42
CA ILE A 36 -18.59 2.12 14.55
C ILE A 36 -17.81 3.43 14.53
N ASP A 37 -17.77 4.09 15.69
CA ASP A 37 -16.70 5.00 16.01
C ASP A 37 -15.43 4.13 16.03
N ILE A 38 -14.81 3.95 14.86
CA ILE A 38 -13.39 3.64 14.79
C ILE A 38 -12.74 4.88 15.38
N VAL A 39 -12.57 4.87 16.71
CA VAL A 39 -11.73 5.84 17.41
C VAL A 39 -10.31 5.51 16.97
N CYS A 40 -9.93 6.05 15.81
CA CYS A 40 -8.54 6.13 15.46
C CYS A 40 -7.86 6.95 16.57
N PRO A 41 -6.66 6.55 17.05
CA PRO A 41 -5.96 7.30 18.07
C PRO A 41 -5.81 8.77 17.65
N PRO A 42 -5.80 9.72 18.61
CA PRO A 42 -5.70 11.15 18.31
C PRO A 42 -4.44 11.42 17.48
N GLY A 43 -4.62 11.79 16.21
CA GLY A 43 -3.60 11.86 15.15
C GLY A 43 -4.13 11.39 13.78
N ASN A 44 -5.11 10.49 13.77
CA ASN A 44 -5.72 9.94 12.56
C ASN A 44 -7.02 10.66 12.17
N ASP A 45 -6.97 11.97 11.93
CA ASP A 45 -7.98 12.54 11.04
C ASP A 45 -7.63 12.06 9.63
N LEU A 46 -8.58 11.43 8.92
CA LEU A 46 -8.39 11.05 7.51
C LEU A 46 -8.07 12.27 6.63
N ASN A 47 -8.20 13.48 7.19
CA ASN A 47 -7.86 14.77 6.59
C ASN A 47 -6.68 15.48 7.29
N ASP A 48 -5.89 14.85 8.17
CA ASP A 48 -4.70 15.50 8.73
C ASP A 48 -3.63 15.64 7.65
N GLU A 49 -3.62 16.80 6.99
CA GLU A 49 -2.65 17.15 5.94
C GLU A 49 -1.28 17.57 6.50
N SER A 50 -1.03 17.34 7.80
CA SER A 50 0.22 17.69 8.47
C SER A 50 1.33 16.68 8.24
N TYR A 51 1.03 15.50 7.69
CA TYR A 51 1.99 14.40 7.49
C TYR A 51 2.03 13.94 6.05
N TRP A 52 3.23 13.60 5.58
CA TRP A 52 3.41 12.78 4.38
C TRP A 52 3.25 11.29 4.71
N LEU A 53 3.63 10.92 5.94
CA LEU A 53 3.68 9.56 6.43
C LEU A 53 3.21 9.50 7.87
N ASP A 54 2.23 8.64 8.14
CA ASP A 54 1.85 8.24 9.49
C ASP A 54 1.55 6.73 9.54
N PHE A 55 1.50 6.15 10.73
CA PHE A 55 1.43 4.71 10.95
C PHE A 55 0.03 4.28 11.43
N GLY A 56 -0.60 3.39 10.67
CA GLY A 56 -1.85 2.73 11.04
C GLY A 56 -1.65 1.42 11.82
N ALA A 57 -2.74 0.66 11.99
CA ALA A 57 -2.72 -0.64 12.68
C ALA A 57 -2.36 -1.84 11.77
N GLY A 58 -2.36 -1.64 10.44
CA GLY A 58 -2.23 -2.71 9.44
C GLY A 58 -0.79 -3.06 9.03
N PRO A 59 -0.60 -4.18 8.29
CA PRO A 59 0.70 -4.56 7.75
C PRO A 59 0.97 -3.76 6.46
N GLY A 60 1.59 -2.60 6.59
CA GLY A 60 1.84 -1.69 5.47
C GLY A 60 1.64 -0.26 5.91
N ILE A 61 2.08 0.68 5.07
CA ILE A 61 2.03 2.10 5.41
C ILE A 61 1.50 2.85 4.20
N ASP A 62 0.51 3.72 4.40
CA ASP A 62 0.03 4.59 3.34
C ASP A 62 0.86 5.88 3.34
N VAL A 63 1.35 6.28 2.17
CA VAL A 63 2.08 7.53 1.99
C VAL A 63 1.26 8.45 1.09
N VAL A 64 1.13 9.71 1.50
CA VAL A 64 0.34 10.73 0.78
C VAL A 64 1.23 11.87 0.31
N GLY A 65 0.93 12.42 -0.87
CA GLY A 65 1.52 13.66 -1.39
C GLY A 65 0.45 14.63 -1.92
N PHE A 66 0.72 15.93 -1.84
CA PHE A 66 -0.23 17.00 -2.10
C PHE A 66 0.22 17.87 -3.27
N PRO A 67 -0.04 17.48 -4.53
CA PRO A 67 0.41 18.26 -5.68
C PRO A 67 -0.33 19.60 -5.78
N SER A 68 0.33 20.60 -6.39
CA SER A 68 -0.19 21.96 -6.56
C SER A 68 -1.43 22.06 -7.44
N ILE A 69 -1.65 21.07 -8.31
CA ILE A 69 -2.86 20.96 -9.13
C ILE A 69 -4.12 20.63 -8.30
N GLY A 70 -3.95 20.34 -7.01
CA GLY A 70 -5.02 19.85 -6.13
C GLY A 70 -5.13 18.33 -6.17
N GLY A 71 -6.05 17.79 -5.35
CA GLY A 71 -6.10 16.35 -5.09
C GLY A 71 -4.84 15.86 -4.37
N ARG A 72 -4.60 14.55 -4.44
CA ARG A 72 -3.61 13.84 -3.62
C ARG A 72 -3.06 12.64 -4.36
N TYR A 73 -1.77 12.38 -4.24
CA TYR A 73 -1.20 11.09 -4.60
C TYR A 73 -1.26 10.16 -3.39
N LEU A 74 -1.78 8.96 -3.58
CA LEU A 74 -1.82 7.91 -2.56
C LEU A 74 -1.00 6.72 -3.04
N LEU A 75 -0.05 6.30 -2.21
CA LEU A 75 0.67 5.04 -2.37
C LEU A 75 0.36 4.15 -1.18
N GLN A 76 -0.30 3.02 -1.43
CA GLN A 76 -0.78 2.14 -0.38
C GLN A 76 0.17 0.98 -0.13
N ASP A 77 0.09 0.42 1.08
CA ASP A 77 0.85 -0.75 1.52
C ASP A 77 2.38 -0.60 1.31
N VAL A 78 2.96 0.55 1.58
CA VAL A 78 4.38 0.81 1.28
C VAL A 78 5.30 -0.09 2.13
N SER A 79 6.26 -0.74 1.48
CA SER A 79 7.28 -1.59 2.11
C SER A 79 8.49 -0.77 2.59
N ALA A 80 9.33 -1.37 3.43
CA ALA A 80 10.54 -0.72 3.95
C ALA A 80 11.50 -0.24 2.83
N VAL A 81 11.64 -1.02 1.74
CA VAL A 81 12.47 -0.64 0.59
C VAL A 81 11.92 0.57 -0.15
N GLU A 82 10.60 0.68 -0.22
CA GLU A 82 9.94 1.82 -0.86
C GLU A 82 10.06 3.07 0.00
N LEU A 83 9.94 2.96 1.33
CA LEU A 83 10.23 4.09 2.24
C LEU A 83 11.67 4.59 2.10
N ASP A 84 12.64 3.68 2.04
CA ASP A 84 14.05 4.03 1.81
C ASP A 84 14.23 4.76 0.46
N PHE A 85 13.52 4.32 -0.59
CA PHE A 85 13.52 4.99 -1.89
C PHE A 85 12.86 6.38 -1.85
N LEU A 86 11.79 6.54 -1.08
CA LEU A 86 11.10 7.81 -0.87
C LEU A 86 11.91 8.78 0.02
N GLY A 87 12.94 8.28 0.72
CA GLY A 87 13.72 9.03 1.69
C GLY A 87 12.97 9.31 2.99
N LEU A 88 12.05 8.43 3.37
CA LEU A 88 11.21 8.55 4.56
C LEU A 88 11.71 7.62 5.67
N ASP A 89 11.49 8.02 6.91
CA ASP A 89 11.87 7.19 8.06
C ASP A 89 10.91 6.00 8.23
N ARG A 90 11.46 4.84 8.61
CA ARG A 90 10.71 3.58 8.67
C ARG A 90 9.94 3.37 9.97
N PHE A 91 10.21 4.18 10.99
CA PHE A 91 9.71 3.95 12.35
C PHE A 91 9.10 5.21 12.99
N THR A 92 9.20 6.36 12.32
CA THR A 92 8.72 7.64 12.82
C THR A 92 7.91 8.37 11.76
N PRO A 93 6.76 8.97 12.13
CA PRO A 93 5.95 9.74 11.19
C PRO A 93 6.77 10.86 10.55
N THR A 94 6.55 11.10 9.26
CA THR A 94 7.22 12.19 8.55
C THR A 94 6.25 13.35 8.38
N GLN A 95 6.54 14.43 9.09
CA GLN A 95 5.77 15.68 8.96
C GLN A 95 5.97 16.30 7.59
N ARG A 96 4.86 16.83 7.08
CA ARG A 96 4.84 17.66 5.89
C ARG A 96 5.55 19.00 6.18
N PRO A 97 6.27 19.57 5.21
CA PRO A 97 6.82 20.92 5.34
C PRO A 97 5.72 21.93 5.69
N PRO A 98 5.89 22.74 6.75
CA PRO A 98 4.90 23.76 7.09
C PRO A 98 4.88 24.84 6.01
N LYS A 99 3.70 25.43 5.73
CA LYS A 99 3.57 26.50 4.72
C LYS A 99 4.41 27.77 5.00
N SER A 100 4.97 27.89 6.21
CA SER A 100 5.91 28.94 6.57
C SER A 100 7.33 28.70 6.04
N ASP A 101 7.68 27.47 5.66
CA ASP A 101 8.93 27.14 4.98
C ASP A 101 8.89 27.70 3.56
N PRO A 102 9.85 28.55 3.13
CA PRO A 102 9.80 29.17 1.80
C PRO A 102 9.81 28.16 0.65
N ASP A 103 10.36 26.95 0.87
CA ASP A 103 10.47 25.89 -0.14
C ASP A 103 9.40 24.81 0.03
N TRP A 104 8.37 25.03 0.87
CA TRP A 104 7.36 24.01 1.20
C TRP A 104 6.73 23.38 -0.05
N GLN A 105 6.37 24.20 -1.03
CA GLN A 105 5.71 23.75 -2.24
C GLN A 105 6.66 22.94 -3.13
N ALA A 106 7.92 23.37 -3.27
CA ALA A 106 8.91 22.63 -4.05
C ALA A 106 9.25 21.27 -3.42
N LYS A 107 9.32 21.21 -2.09
CA LYS A 107 9.49 19.96 -1.34
C LYS A 107 8.32 19.00 -1.52
N GLU A 108 7.11 19.54 -1.53
CA GLU A 108 5.88 18.78 -1.78
C GLU A 108 5.83 18.20 -3.19
N GLU A 109 6.13 19.00 -4.21
CA GLU A 109 6.18 18.52 -5.60
C GLU A 109 7.25 17.43 -5.76
N ALA A 110 8.44 17.64 -5.20
CA ALA A 110 9.50 16.63 -5.23
C ALA A 110 9.10 15.33 -4.52
N HIS A 111 8.28 15.41 -3.46
CA HIS A 111 7.72 14.25 -2.78
C HIS A 111 6.69 13.53 -3.65
N CYS A 112 5.75 14.26 -4.25
CA CYS A 112 4.81 13.73 -5.24
C CYS A 112 5.54 13.04 -6.41
N ASP A 113 6.62 13.62 -6.93
CA ASP A 113 7.44 13.02 -7.99
C ASP A 113 8.02 11.66 -7.58
N ARG A 114 8.46 11.52 -6.32
CA ARG A 114 8.96 10.25 -5.79
C ARG A 114 7.84 9.21 -5.62
N LEU A 115 6.65 9.63 -5.19
CA LEU A 115 5.49 8.75 -5.10
C LEU A 115 5.05 8.22 -6.47
N ARG A 116 4.99 9.08 -7.48
CA ARG A 116 4.64 8.70 -8.85
C ARG A 116 5.61 7.70 -9.46
N ARG A 117 6.89 7.78 -9.08
CA ARG A 117 7.91 6.78 -9.46
C ARG A 117 7.65 5.39 -8.88
N LEU A 118 6.82 5.25 -7.86
CA LEU A 118 6.39 3.97 -7.31
C LEU A 118 4.98 3.57 -7.73
N GLY A 119 4.35 4.32 -8.64
CA GLY A 119 3.00 4.03 -9.14
C GLY A 119 1.88 4.58 -8.27
N ALA A 120 2.15 5.62 -7.46
CA ALA A 120 1.10 6.29 -6.69
C ALA A 120 0.01 6.84 -7.61
N GLU A 121 -1.26 6.63 -7.22
CA GLU A 121 -2.42 7.04 -7.99
C GLU A 121 -2.94 8.41 -7.50
N TRP A 122 -3.46 9.22 -8.42
CA TRP A 122 -4.03 10.53 -8.08
C TRP A 122 -5.51 10.40 -7.73
N TRP A 123 -5.90 11.06 -6.66
CA TRP A 123 -7.24 11.05 -6.12
C TRP A 123 -7.72 12.48 -5.86
N GLU A 124 -8.96 12.79 -6.24
CA GLU A 124 -9.58 14.08 -5.89
C GLU A 124 -9.79 14.20 -4.36
N SER A 125 -10.04 13.08 -3.68
CA SER A 125 -10.26 12.99 -2.23
C SER A 125 -9.79 11.65 -1.65
N LEU A 126 -9.08 11.65 -0.51
CA LEU A 126 -8.72 10.40 0.19
C LEU A 126 -9.97 9.66 0.68
N ALA A 127 -11.02 10.39 1.08
CA ALA A 127 -12.26 9.75 1.50
C ALA A 127 -12.85 8.93 0.34
N HIS A 128 -12.78 9.42 -0.89
CA HIS A 128 -13.17 8.62 -2.05
C HIS A 128 -12.23 7.43 -2.27
N ALA A 129 -10.92 7.62 -2.19
CA ALA A 129 -9.94 6.53 -2.35
C ALA A 129 -10.19 5.40 -1.34
N TYR A 130 -10.35 5.73 -0.06
CA TYR A 130 -10.64 4.75 0.98
C TYR A 130 -12.02 4.13 0.79
N MET A 131 -13.06 4.91 0.48
CA MET A 131 -14.39 4.36 0.23
C MET A 131 -14.39 3.38 -0.94
N GLU A 132 -13.65 3.65 -2.02
CA GLU A 132 -13.54 2.71 -3.15
C GLU A 132 -12.84 1.41 -2.74
N ALA A 133 -11.75 1.50 -1.96
CA ALA A 133 -11.09 0.33 -1.38
C ALA A 133 -12.02 -0.47 -0.45
N PHE A 134 -12.87 0.18 0.34
CA PHE A 134 -13.79 -0.48 1.29
C PHE A 134 -15.08 -1.02 0.65
N THR A 135 -15.59 -0.37 -0.40
CA THR A 135 -16.91 -0.69 -0.98
C THR A 135 -16.86 -1.64 -2.17
N GLY A 136 -15.66 -2.06 -2.58
CA GLY A 136 -15.47 -3.24 -3.41
C GLY A 136 -15.36 -2.92 -4.89
N GLN A 137 -14.16 -2.50 -5.29
CA GLN A 137 -13.69 -2.96 -6.60
C GLN A 137 -13.64 -4.49 -6.56
N SER A 138 -14.06 -5.13 -7.66
CA SER A 138 -13.81 -6.56 -7.78
C SER A 138 -12.30 -6.77 -7.83
N TRP A 139 -11.84 -7.93 -7.36
CA TRP A 139 -10.43 -8.33 -7.43
C TRP A 139 -9.86 -8.29 -8.86
N ASP A 140 -10.75 -8.24 -9.86
CA ASP A 140 -10.44 -8.21 -11.29
C ASP A 140 -10.30 -6.78 -11.83
N ASP A 141 -10.89 -5.80 -11.14
CA ASP A 141 -10.84 -4.39 -11.52
C ASP A 141 -9.74 -3.62 -10.77
N GLU A 142 -9.38 -4.09 -9.58
CA GLU A 142 -8.29 -3.52 -8.79
C GLU A 142 -6.93 -3.91 -9.39
N ASN A 143 -6.08 -2.90 -9.61
CA ASN A 143 -4.77 -3.11 -10.19
C ASN A 143 -3.68 -3.16 -9.12
N PHE A 144 -2.79 -4.13 -9.24
CA PHE A 144 -1.52 -4.16 -8.52
C PHE A 144 -0.41 -3.55 -9.39
N THR A 145 0.42 -2.70 -8.79
CA THR A 145 1.63 -2.15 -9.43
C THR A 145 2.86 -2.37 -8.56
N GLY A 146 3.82 -3.14 -9.05
CA GLY A 146 5.13 -3.29 -8.44
C GLY A 146 6.18 -2.57 -9.28
N VAL A 147 6.87 -1.58 -8.70
CA VAL A 147 7.94 -0.83 -9.39
C VAL A 147 9.30 -1.06 -8.74
N GLY A 148 10.35 -1.21 -9.54
CA GLY A 148 11.73 -1.35 -9.10
C GLY A 148 12.69 -0.48 -9.94
N TRP A 149 13.61 0.20 -9.26
CA TRP A 149 14.56 1.13 -9.88
C TRP A 149 16.00 0.62 -9.74
N PRO A 150 16.56 -0.08 -10.75
CA PRO A 150 17.92 -0.58 -10.66
C PRO A 150 18.94 0.57 -10.77
N ALA A 151 20.09 0.43 -10.12
CA ALA A 151 21.17 1.41 -10.13
C ALA A 151 21.77 1.64 -11.54
N THR A 152 21.59 0.67 -12.44
CA THR A 152 22.01 0.77 -13.85
C THR A 152 21.13 1.68 -14.70
N GLY A 153 20.03 2.20 -14.15
CA GLY A 153 19.03 3.00 -14.86
C GLY A 153 17.94 2.15 -15.52
N GLY A 154 16.92 2.82 -16.05
CA GLY A 154 15.65 2.21 -16.46
C GLY A 154 14.75 1.91 -15.26
N VAL A 155 13.68 1.16 -15.49
CA VAL A 155 12.70 0.77 -14.46
C VAL A 155 12.08 -0.59 -14.77
N TRP A 156 11.89 -1.40 -13.73
CA TRP A 156 11.10 -2.62 -13.78
C TRP A 156 9.69 -2.35 -13.28
N VAL A 157 8.68 -2.76 -14.03
CA VAL A 157 7.27 -2.58 -13.67
C VAL A 157 6.50 -3.88 -13.87
N LEU A 158 5.78 -4.31 -12.84
CA LEU A 158 4.76 -5.36 -12.91
C LEU A 158 3.40 -4.70 -12.70
N ARG A 159 2.55 -4.70 -13.74
CA ARG A 159 1.15 -4.28 -13.67
C ARG A 159 0.27 -5.51 -13.92
N THR A 160 -0.67 -5.77 -13.03
CA THR A 160 -1.58 -6.92 -13.07
C THR A 160 -2.84 -6.59 -12.27
N THR A 161 -3.85 -7.46 -12.28
CA THR A 161 -4.99 -7.35 -11.36
C THR A 161 -4.61 -7.84 -9.97
N LEU A 162 -5.35 -7.45 -8.94
CA LEU A 162 -5.12 -7.94 -7.59
C LEU A 162 -5.28 -9.47 -7.50
N ARG A 163 -6.24 -10.05 -8.24
CA ARG A 163 -6.39 -11.51 -8.32
C ARG A 163 -5.12 -12.19 -8.85
N GLU A 164 -4.62 -11.78 -10.01
CA GLU A 164 -3.43 -12.38 -10.59
C GLU A 164 -2.19 -12.10 -9.73
N ALA A 165 -2.10 -10.94 -9.08
CA ALA A 165 -1.05 -10.64 -8.11
C ALA A 165 -0.98 -11.65 -6.96
N VAL A 166 -2.13 -12.07 -6.43
CA VAL A 166 -2.21 -13.14 -5.41
C VAL A 166 -1.79 -14.48 -6.00
N GLU A 167 -2.28 -14.83 -7.19
CA GLU A 167 -1.98 -16.11 -7.86
C GLU A 167 -0.48 -16.28 -8.13
N ILE A 168 0.19 -15.22 -8.59
CA ILE A 168 1.64 -15.21 -8.82
C ILE A 168 2.44 -14.88 -7.55
N GLY A 169 1.79 -14.59 -6.42
CA GLY A 169 2.46 -14.35 -5.14
C GLY A 169 3.38 -13.13 -5.13
N THR A 170 2.84 -11.95 -5.47
CA THR A 170 3.58 -10.66 -5.51
C THR A 170 4.06 -10.18 -4.14
N ALA A 171 3.55 -10.74 -3.03
CA ALA A 171 4.08 -10.48 -1.69
C ALA A 171 5.61 -10.73 -1.58
N ARG A 172 6.17 -11.57 -2.48
CA ARG A 172 7.61 -11.77 -2.60
C ARG A 172 8.39 -10.48 -2.91
N ILE A 173 7.79 -9.54 -3.64
CA ILE A 173 8.38 -8.22 -3.94
C ILE A 173 8.59 -7.43 -2.64
N ARG A 174 7.67 -7.54 -1.68
CA ARG A 174 7.70 -6.83 -0.40
C ARG A 174 8.78 -7.36 0.56
N ASN A 175 9.26 -8.59 0.33
CA ASN A 175 10.31 -9.21 1.14
C ASN A 175 11.73 -8.78 0.75
N ALA A 176 11.90 -8.00 -0.33
CA ALA A 176 13.20 -7.52 -0.76
C ALA A 176 13.86 -6.69 0.34
N TYR A 177 15.19 -6.83 0.51
CA TYR A 177 15.96 -6.00 1.44
C TYR A 177 16.40 -4.67 0.84
N ASN A 178 16.42 -4.56 -0.49
CA ASN A 178 16.86 -3.39 -1.22
C ASN A 178 16.20 -3.33 -2.61
N MET A 179 16.42 -2.22 -3.31
CA MET A 179 15.79 -1.98 -4.61
C MET A 179 16.26 -2.96 -5.70
N GLU A 180 17.47 -3.51 -5.63
CA GLU A 180 17.96 -4.50 -6.60
C GLU A 180 17.27 -5.85 -6.44
N GLU A 181 17.15 -6.33 -5.20
CA GLU A 181 16.36 -7.54 -4.91
C GLU A 181 14.90 -7.37 -5.31
N ARG A 182 14.35 -6.17 -5.12
CA ARG A 182 12.99 -5.84 -5.56
C ARG A 182 12.86 -5.94 -7.08
N CYS A 183 13.81 -5.37 -7.83
CA CYS A 183 13.87 -5.50 -9.29
C CYS A 183 13.93 -6.98 -9.72
N GLN A 184 14.80 -7.77 -9.10
CA GLN A 184 14.92 -9.21 -9.40
C GLN A 184 13.62 -9.97 -9.11
N SER A 185 12.90 -9.60 -8.04
CA SER A 185 11.61 -10.21 -7.73
C SER A 185 10.56 -9.83 -8.78
N ILE A 186 10.53 -8.57 -9.21
CA ILE A 186 9.61 -8.09 -10.25
C ILE A 186 9.89 -8.81 -11.58
N GLU A 187 11.15 -8.91 -11.99
CA GLU A 187 11.57 -9.65 -13.19
C GLU A 187 11.11 -11.12 -13.14
N LYS A 188 11.37 -11.83 -12.03
CA LYS A 188 10.98 -13.24 -11.86
C LYS A 188 9.47 -13.46 -11.88
N LEU A 189 8.68 -12.42 -11.61
CA LEU A 189 7.22 -12.45 -11.62
C LEU A 189 6.62 -12.03 -12.97
N GLY A 190 7.46 -11.80 -13.99
CA GLY A 190 7.01 -11.40 -15.32
C GLY A 190 6.86 -9.89 -15.50
N GLY A 191 7.48 -9.08 -14.64
CA GLY A 191 7.58 -7.65 -14.84
C GLY A 191 8.30 -7.29 -16.15
N VAL A 192 8.06 -6.09 -16.64
CA VAL A 192 8.64 -5.56 -17.88
C VAL A 192 9.69 -4.50 -17.54
N PHE A 193 10.83 -4.58 -18.21
CA PHE A 193 11.87 -3.55 -18.11
C PHE A 193 11.65 -2.46 -19.17
N TYR A 194 11.69 -1.22 -18.73
CA TYR A 194 11.65 -0.04 -19.59
C TYR A 194 13.00 0.68 -19.49
N GLN A 195 13.70 0.79 -20.62
CA GLN A 195 14.99 1.46 -20.69
C GLN A 195 14.84 2.97 -20.42
N ASP A 196 13.83 3.60 -21.01
CA ASP A 196 13.34 4.92 -20.61
C ASP A 196 12.08 4.72 -19.75
N PRO A 197 12.09 5.12 -18.46
CA PRO A 197 10.92 5.04 -17.60
C PRO A 197 9.67 5.73 -18.16
N LYS A 198 9.84 6.76 -19.01
CA LYS A 198 8.72 7.47 -19.64
C LYS A 198 7.97 6.63 -20.69
N ASP A 199 8.57 5.55 -21.17
CA ASP A 199 7.92 4.60 -22.07
C ASP A 199 6.92 3.69 -21.34
N CYS A 200 6.93 3.67 -20.00
CA CYS A 200 6.01 2.87 -19.21
C CYS A 200 4.62 3.54 -19.16
N PRO A 201 3.56 2.93 -19.73
CA PRO A 201 2.22 3.53 -19.74
C PRO A 201 1.54 3.51 -18.36
N HIS A 202 2.12 2.80 -17.39
CA HIS A 202 1.56 2.63 -16.05
C HIS A 202 2.19 3.56 -15.01
N LEU A 203 3.22 4.34 -15.39
CA LEU A 203 3.85 5.32 -14.51
C LEU A 203 3.56 6.73 -15.01
N ASN A 204 2.92 7.53 -14.16
CA ASN A 204 2.63 8.94 -14.45
C ASN A 204 3.84 9.82 -14.10
N LEU A 205 4.92 9.72 -14.88
CA LEU A 205 6.16 10.46 -14.64
C LEU A 205 6.13 11.87 -15.28
N PRO A 206 6.75 12.89 -14.64
CA PRO A 206 6.91 14.23 -15.24
C PRO A 206 7.94 14.24 -16.38
#